data_AF-A0A538EJ03-F1
#
_entry.id   AF-A0A538EJ03-F1
#
_cell.length_a   1.000
_cell.length_b   1.000
_cell.length_c   1.000
_cell.angle_alpha   90.00
_cell.angle_beta   90.00
_cell.angle_gamma   90.00
#
_symmetry.space_group_name_H-M   'P 1'
#
loop_
_entity.id
_entity.type
_entity.pdbx_description
1 polymer ?
#
loop_
_entity_poly.entity_id
_entity_poly.type
_entity_poly.pdbx_seq_one_letter_code
_entity_poly.pdbx_strand_id
1 'polypeptide(L)' 'MSAALPVRPKCRPTKTRVAIVGGGIVGLSIAWRLTQRGYPVTVHDPGPGTGASSVAAGMLSPAG' A
#
# COMPACT_ATOMS: atom_id res chain seq x y z
N MET A 1 3.54 18.75 -38.60
CA MET A 1 2.80 18.64 -37.32
C MET A 1 3.39 17.46 -36.56
N SER A 2 4.24 17.72 -35.57
CA SER A 2 4.98 16.68 -34.82
C SER A 2 4.25 16.38 -33.52
N ALA A 3 3.73 15.17 -33.36
CA ALA A 3 3.21 14.70 -32.08
C ALA A 3 4.40 14.24 -31.23
N ALA A 4 4.73 15.02 -30.21
CA ALA A 4 5.76 14.68 -29.23
C ALA A 4 5.44 13.32 -28.60
N LEU A 5 6.33 12.34 -28.81
CA LEU A 5 6.28 11.06 -28.12
C LEU A 5 6.33 11.31 -26.60
N PRO A 6 5.50 10.64 -25.78
CA PRO A 6 5.59 10.79 -24.34
C PRO A 6 6.97 10.31 -23.88
N VAL A 7 7.73 11.20 -23.25
CA VAL A 7 9.01 10.87 -22.61
C VAL A 7 8.74 9.79 -21.57
N ARG A 8 9.15 8.54 -21.84
CA ARG A 8 9.18 7.49 -20.82
C ARG A 8 10.17 7.97 -19.74
N PRO A 9 9.74 8.24 -18.50
CA PRO A 9 10.67 8.68 -17.47
C PRO A 9 11.74 7.59 -17.28
N LYS A 10 13.01 8.01 -17.29
CA LYS A 10 14.16 7.12 -17.07
C LYS A 10 14.06 6.53 -15.65
N CYS A 11 14.23 5.21 -15.52
CA CYS A 11 14.23 4.52 -14.24
C CYS A 11 15.47 4.98 -13.45
N ARG A 12 15.32 6.02 -12.62
CA ARG A 12 16.22 6.18 -11.47
C ARG A 12 16.03 4.93 -10.61
N PRO A 13 17.05 4.42 -9.90
CA PRO A 13 16.85 3.44 -8.84
C PRO A 13 16.08 4.12 -7.69
N THR A 14 14.81 4.41 -7.93
CA THR A 14 13.81 4.75 -6.94
C THR A 14 13.41 3.43 -6.31
N LYS A 15 13.20 3.43 -4.99
CA LYS A 15 12.77 2.24 -4.27
C LYS A 15 11.59 1.54 -4.99
N THR A 16 11.58 0.22 -4.94
CA THR A 16 10.55 -0.62 -5.57
C THR A 16 9.15 -0.12 -5.20
N ARG A 17 8.25 -0.02 -6.18
CA ARG A 17 6.85 0.31 -5.92
C ARG A 17 6.14 -0.89 -5.30
N VAL A 18 5.37 -0.67 -4.25
CA VAL A 18 4.68 -1.73 -3.52
C VAL A 18 3.17 -1.51 -3.62
N ALA A 19 2.46 -2.51 -4.14
CA ALA A 19 1.01 -2.58 -4.11
C ALA A 19 0.56 -3.48 -2.95
N ILE A 20 -0.35 -3.00 -2.11
CA ILE A 20 -0.94 -3.73 -1.00
C ILE A 20 -2.41 -3.95 -1.30
N VAL A 21 -2.86 -5.20 -1.32
CA VAL A 21 -4.27 -5.54 -1.52
C VAL A 21 -4.87 -5.82 -0.15
N GLY A 22 -5.84 -5.00 0.26
CA GLY A 22 -6.44 -5.03 1.59
C GLY A 22 -5.98 -3.86 2.48
N GLY A 23 -6.94 -3.08 2.93
CA GLY A 23 -6.86 -1.88 3.77
C GLY A 23 -7.36 -2.16 5.20
N GLY A 24 -7.20 -3.39 5.67
CA GLY A 24 -7.32 -3.72 7.10
C GLY A 24 -6.10 -3.25 7.90
N ILE A 25 -6.12 -3.44 9.22
CA ILE A 25 -5.07 -2.97 10.15
C ILE A 25 -3.67 -3.48 9.79
N VAL A 26 -3.56 -4.72 9.34
CA VAL A 26 -2.29 -5.30 8.89
C VAL A 26 -1.80 -4.63 7.60
N GLY A 27 -2.68 -4.49 6.60
CA GLY A 27 -2.34 -3.86 5.32
C GLY A 27 -1.89 -2.40 5.48
N LEU A 28 -2.61 -1.64 6.32
CA LEU A 28 -2.25 -0.25 6.66
C LEU A 28 -0.97 -0.16 7.49
N SER A 29 -0.73 -1.09 8.41
CA SER A 29 0.53 -1.14 9.19
C SER A 29 1.74 -1.39 8.29
N ILE A 30 1.61 -2.30 7.32
CA ILE A 30 2.64 -2.56 6.31
C ILE A 30 2.85 -1.32 5.45
N ALA A 31 1.77 -0.69 4.96
CA ALA A 31 1.84 0.53 4.17
C ALA A 31 2.57 1.64 4.90
N TRP A 32 2.22 1.89 6.17
CA TRP A 32 2.87 2.87 7.02
C TRP A 32 4.36 2.61 7.20
N ARG A 33 4.74 1.35 7.48
CA ARG A 33 6.15 0.99 7.68
C ARG A 33 6.98 1.11 6.40
N LEU A 34 6.40 0.79 5.25
CA LEU A 34 7.07 0.93 3.95
C LEU A 34 7.21 2.40 3.55
N THR A 35 6.19 3.21 3.78
CA THR A 35 6.24 4.66 3.52
C THR A 35 7.29 5.34 4.39
N GLN A 36 7.41 4.99 5.68
CA GLN A 36 8.50 5.49 6.54
C GLN A 36 9.89 5.15 6.01
N ARG A 37 10.02 4.00 5.35
CA ARG A 37 11.26 3.57 4.71
C ARG A 37 11.44 4.23 3.33
N GLY A 38 10.58 5.14 2.91
CA GLY A 38 10.67 5.86 1.63
C GLY A 38 10.28 5.03 0.41
N TYR A 39 9.54 3.94 0.59
CA TYR A 39 8.98 3.19 -0.53
C TYR A 39 7.72 3.88 -1.07
N PRO A 40 7.54 3.95 -2.39
CA PRO A 40 6.26 4.35 -2.99
C PRO A 40 5.24 3.21 -2.85
N VAL A 41 4.19 3.43 -2.06
CA VAL A 41 3.17 2.43 -1.72
C VAL A 41 1.80 2.84 -2.28
N THR A 42 1.04 1.87 -2.77
CA THR A 42 -0.37 2.02 -3.15
C THR A 42 -1.19 0.92 -2.49
N VAL A 43 -2.26 1.30 -1.78
CA VAL A 43 -3.19 0.35 -1.16
C VAL A 43 -4.45 0.25 -2.01
N HIS A 44 -4.82 -0.96 -2.39
CA HIS A 44 -6.05 -1.27 -3.10
C HIS A 44 -7.01 -1.96 -2.13
N ASP A 45 -8.10 -1.30 -1.81
CA ASP A 45 -9.14 -1.87 -0.97
C ASP A 45 -10.53 -1.35 -1.41
N PRO A 46 -11.52 -2.24 -1.66
CA PRO A 46 -12.86 -1.84 -2.08
C PRO A 46 -13.74 -1.26 -0.95
N GLY A 47 -13.36 -1.43 0.32
CA GLY A 47 -14.01 -0.94 1.54
C GLY A 47 -13.01 -0.85 2.70
N PRO A 48 -12.21 0.24 2.77
CA PRO A 48 -11.07 0.29 3.70
C PRO A 48 -11.54 0.23 5.15
N GLY A 49 -10.91 -0.65 5.93
CA GLY A 49 -11.27 -0.86 7.33
C GLY A 49 -12.61 -1.57 7.57
N THR A 50 -13.34 -2.01 6.53
CA THR A 50 -14.66 -2.66 6.69
C THR A 50 -14.61 -4.19 6.71
N GLY A 51 -13.43 -4.80 6.50
CA GLY A 51 -13.21 -6.26 6.58
C GLY A 51 -13.04 -6.78 8.02
N ALA A 52 -12.22 -7.81 8.21
CA ALA A 52 -11.94 -8.40 9.54
C ALA A 52 -11.50 -7.37 10.61
N SER A 53 -10.89 -6.25 10.19
CA SER A 53 -10.49 -5.17 11.09
C SER A 53 -11.66 -4.37 11.69
N SER A 54 -12.84 -4.34 11.06
CA SER A 54 -14.05 -3.69 11.59
C SER A 54 -14.68 -4.51 12.71
N VAL A 55 -14.71 -5.84 12.53
CA VAL A 55 -15.37 -6.79 13.44
C VAL A 55 -14.50 -7.24 14.62
N ALA A 56 -13.18 -7.12 14.52
CA ALA A 56 -12.27 -7.59 15.57
C ALA A 56 -12.31 -6.79 16.88
N ALA A 57 -13.01 -5.65 16.95
CA ALA A 57 -13.05 -4.75 18.12
C ALA A 57 -11.68 -4.36 18.72
N GLY A 58 -10.58 -4.58 17.99
CA GLY A 58 -9.21 -4.43 18.49
C GLY A 58 -8.66 -5.60 19.31
N MET A 59 -9.36 -6.74 19.40
CA MET A 59 -8.87 -7.93 20.10
C MET A 59 -7.76 -8.63 19.30
N LEU A 60 -6.54 -8.54 19.81
CA LEU A 60 -5.38 -9.31 19.36
C LEU A 60 -5.03 -10.30 20.47
N SER A 61 -5.65 -11.48 20.45
CA SER A 61 -5.32 -12.53 21.41
C SER A 61 -4.14 -13.36 20.87
N PRO A 62 -3.02 -13.48 21.61
CA PRO A 62 -1.97 -14.41 21.24
C PRO A 62 -2.50 -15.84 21.39
N ALA A 63 -2.57 -16.58 20.29
CA ALA A 63 -2.77 -18.02 20.36
C ALA A 63 -1.46 -18.65 20.85
N GLY A 64 -1.46 -19.11 22.10
CA GLY A 64 -0.45 -20.02 22.62
C GLY A 64 -0.61 -21.41 22.03
#